data_AF-A0AAN1M645-F1
#
_entry.id   AF-A0AAN1M645-F1
#
_cell.length_a   1.000
_cell.length_b   1.000
_cell.length_c   1.000
_cell.angle_alpha   90.00
_cell.angle_beta   90.00
_cell.angle_gamma   90.00
#
_symmetry.space_group_name_H-M   'P 1'
#
loop_
_entity.id
_entity.type
_entity.pdbx_description
1 polymer ?
#
loop_
_entity_poly.entity_id
_entity_poly.type
_entity_poly.pdbx_seq_one_letter_code
_entity_poly.pdbx_strand_id
1 'polypeptide(L)'
;MSPCESALTLANFATTPAKGTPLMVQYGNGLAAPLAWIDVAGHCSGRFAEGTLRNAQTKQRLTVLAGKFGQSAPEVTPARLDGITSATIDRSALDAMAIAEDRAGFALEVLAARGVTAGATLTLSDMHKTAGQQLVSLANRRFSDSGSTADAGDSQDPRQKVYAIDQLLADPTTIEDKASEQTVPTASAIEMDCARAEIKAVADSTSQSDSDTLLVLAALAAKHAYTAFQLGYPSGDSALFA
;
A
#
# COMPACT_ATOMS: atom_id res chain seq x y z
N MET A 1 -19.36 -9.11 20.48
CA MET A 1 -18.68 -8.27 19.48
C MET A 1 -17.86 -9.18 18.59
N SER A 2 -18.06 -9.10 17.29
CA SER A 2 -17.22 -9.81 16.31
C SER A 2 -15.81 -9.18 16.26
N PRO A 3 -14.78 -9.88 15.73
CA PRO A 3 -13.45 -9.30 15.51
C PRO A 3 -13.51 -8.02 14.67
N CYS A 4 -14.33 -8.01 13.61
CA CYS A 4 -14.54 -6.82 12.78
C CYS A 4 -15.15 -5.64 13.57
N GLU A 5 -16.20 -5.88 14.35
CA GLU A 5 -16.83 -4.82 15.18
C GLU A 5 -15.83 -4.24 16.20
N SER A 6 -14.99 -5.09 16.78
CA SER A 6 -13.94 -4.68 17.72
C SER A 6 -12.88 -3.81 17.05
N ALA A 7 -12.36 -4.26 15.91
CA ALA A 7 -11.36 -3.51 15.14
C ALA A 7 -11.92 -2.14 14.72
N LEU A 8 -13.15 -2.11 14.20
CA LEU A 8 -13.78 -0.86 13.77
C LEU A 8 -14.04 0.11 14.94
N THR A 9 -14.50 -0.40 16.08
CA THR A 9 -14.73 0.44 17.27
C THR A 9 -13.43 1.08 17.74
N LEU A 10 -12.34 0.30 17.80
CA LEU A 10 -11.03 0.79 18.19
C LEU A 10 -10.49 1.82 17.19
N ALA A 11 -10.57 1.53 15.89
CA ALA A 11 -10.10 2.42 14.83
C ALA A 11 -10.86 3.76 14.81
N ASN A 12 -12.18 3.73 14.98
CA ASN A 12 -13.00 4.94 15.08
C ASN A 12 -12.65 5.77 16.31
N PHE A 13 -12.53 5.13 17.48
CA PHE A 13 -12.16 5.81 18.72
C PHE A 13 -10.81 6.53 18.60
N ALA A 14 -9.82 5.88 17.98
CA ALA A 14 -8.48 6.44 17.80
C ALA A 14 -8.43 7.60 16.78
N THR A 15 -9.44 7.75 15.91
CA THR A 15 -9.42 8.72 14.80
C THR A 15 -10.44 9.85 14.89
N THR A 16 -11.49 9.70 15.70
CA THR A 16 -12.58 10.67 15.87
C THR A 16 -12.56 11.33 17.26
N PRO A 17 -11.56 12.18 17.56
CA PRO A 17 -11.51 12.86 18.84
C PRO A 17 -12.70 13.81 19.00
N ALA A 18 -13.23 13.91 20.22
CA ALA A 18 -14.32 14.84 20.53
C ALA A 18 -13.92 16.29 20.18
N LYS A 19 -14.91 17.11 19.80
CA LYS A 19 -14.68 18.53 19.50
C LYS A 19 -14.02 19.23 20.69
N GLY A 20 -12.95 19.97 20.43
CA GLY A 20 -12.18 20.66 21.47
C GLY A 20 -11.06 19.83 22.11
N THR A 21 -10.87 18.57 21.71
CA THR A 21 -9.73 17.75 22.19
C THR A 21 -8.41 18.43 21.83
N PRO A 22 -7.50 18.69 22.79
CA PRO A 22 -6.19 19.29 22.51
C PRO A 22 -5.35 18.45 21.55
N LEU A 23 -4.57 19.08 20.66
CA LEU A 23 -3.80 18.38 19.63
C LEU A 23 -2.81 17.35 20.19
N MET A 24 -2.21 17.60 21.36
CA MET A 24 -1.33 16.61 22.03
C MET A 24 -2.08 15.35 22.46
N VAL A 25 -3.32 15.50 22.93
CA VAL A 25 -4.17 14.36 23.30
C VAL A 25 -4.60 13.59 22.06
N GLN A 26 -4.93 14.31 20.97
CA GLN A 26 -5.23 13.67 19.68
C GLN A 26 -4.03 12.87 19.15
N TYR A 27 -2.82 13.41 19.28
CA TYR A 27 -1.59 12.72 18.89
C TYR A 27 -1.40 11.45 19.72
N GLY A 28 -1.44 11.55 21.06
CA GLY A 28 -1.26 10.41 21.95
C GLY A 28 -2.29 9.29 21.72
N ASN A 29 -3.58 9.64 21.62
CA ASN A 29 -4.65 8.67 21.35
C ASN A 29 -4.55 8.09 19.94
N GLY A 30 -4.05 8.86 18.97
CA GLY A 30 -3.93 8.48 17.58
C GLY A 30 -2.78 7.50 17.30
N LEU A 31 -1.82 7.31 18.22
CA LEU A 31 -0.65 6.46 17.99
C LEU A 31 -1.00 5.00 17.66
N ALA A 32 -2.10 4.48 18.20
CA ALA A 32 -2.58 3.13 17.90
C ALA A 32 -3.47 3.06 16.64
N ALA A 33 -3.90 4.20 16.10
CA ALA A 33 -4.85 4.25 14.99
C ALA A 33 -4.36 3.54 13.72
N PRO A 34 -3.07 3.65 13.30
CA PRO A 34 -2.61 2.94 12.12
C PRO A 34 -2.81 1.43 12.25
N LEU A 35 -2.38 0.82 13.35
CA LEU A 35 -2.52 -0.62 13.57
C LEU A 35 -4.00 -1.03 13.64
N ALA A 36 -4.84 -0.26 14.34
CA ALA A 36 -6.27 -0.54 14.42
C ALA A 36 -6.96 -0.52 13.02
N TRP A 37 -6.51 0.31 12.09
CA TRP A 37 -7.02 0.30 10.72
C TRP A 37 -6.50 -0.87 9.87
N ILE A 38 -5.31 -1.38 10.16
CA ILE A 38 -4.85 -2.65 9.55
C ILE A 38 -5.69 -3.81 10.09
N ASP A 39 -6.00 -3.84 11.38
CA ASP A 39 -6.93 -4.82 11.96
C ASP A 39 -8.31 -4.77 11.28
N VAL A 40 -8.80 -3.57 10.93
CA VAL A 40 -10.02 -3.42 10.13
C VAL A 40 -9.86 -4.09 8.77
N ALA A 41 -8.75 -3.88 8.07
CA ALA A 41 -8.51 -4.52 6.76
C ALA A 41 -8.42 -6.05 6.86
N GLY A 42 -7.82 -6.58 7.93
CA GLY A 42 -7.64 -8.01 8.16
C GLY A 42 -8.90 -8.75 8.64
N HIS A 43 -9.73 -8.09 9.44
CA HIS A 43 -10.87 -8.73 10.10
C HIS A 43 -12.23 -8.35 9.49
N CYS A 44 -12.32 -7.27 8.71
CA CYS A 44 -13.53 -6.86 8.00
C CYS A 44 -13.34 -7.04 6.49
N SER A 45 -13.69 -8.22 5.95
CA SER A 45 -13.47 -8.55 4.52
C SER A 45 -14.02 -7.50 3.54
N GLY A 46 -15.19 -6.90 3.83
CA GLY A 46 -15.77 -5.84 3.00
C GLY A 46 -15.13 -4.46 3.16
N ARG A 47 -14.09 -4.31 3.99
CA ARG A 47 -13.47 -3.02 4.33
C ARG A 47 -11.94 -3.05 4.22
N PHE A 48 -11.41 -3.99 3.42
CA PHE A 48 -9.97 -4.07 3.14
C PHE A 48 -9.39 -2.75 2.62
N ALA A 49 -10.01 -2.18 1.58
CA ALA A 49 -9.60 -0.90 0.99
C ALA A 49 -9.66 0.24 2.01
N GLU A 50 -10.75 0.31 2.79
CA GLU A 50 -10.92 1.35 3.80
C GLU A 50 -9.87 1.23 4.91
N GLY A 51 -9.67 0.05 5.48
CA GLY A 51 -8.65 -0.16 6.51
C GLY A 51 -7.25 0.19 6.01
N THR A 52 -6.92 -0.21 4.78
CA THR A 52 -5.64 0.10 4.14
C THR A 52 -5.42 1.61 3.98
N LEU A 53 -6.37 2.33 3.37
CA LEU A 53 -6.22 3.76 3.11
C LEU A 53 -6.34 4.61 4.38
N ARG A 54 -7.18 4.21 5.35
CA ARG A 54 -7.28 4.87 6.65
C ARG A 54 -6.03 4.65 7.50
N ASN A 55 -5.34 3.51 7.39
CA ASN A 55 -4.00 3.34 7.98
C ASN A 55 -3.04 4.41 7.45
N ALA A 56 -2.96 4.56 6.13
CA ALA A 56 -2.06 5.55 5.52
C ALA A 56 -2.44 7.00 5.91
N GLN A 57 -3.74 7.34 5.89
CA GLN A 57 -4.22 8.67 6.31
C GLN A 57 -3.88 8.98 7.77
N THR A 58 -4.04 8.01 8.66
CA THR A 58 -3.75 8.21 10.08
C THR A 58 -2.26 8.38 10.32
N LYS A 59 -1.39 7.64 9.63
CA LYS A 59 0.06 7.89 9.63
C LYS A 59 0.39 9.30 9.14
N GLN A 60 -0.25 9.76 8.07
CA GLN A 60 -0.03 11.12 7.56
C GLN A 60 -0.44 12.19 8.57
N ARG A 61 -1.61 12.03 9.22
CA ARG A 61 -2.06 12.93 10.28
C ARG A 61 -1.09 12.94 11.46
N LEU A 62 -0.59 11.77 11.88
CA LEU A 62 0.38 11.66 12.96
C LEU A 62 1.70 12.33 12.61
N THR A 63 2.18 12.24 11.37
CA THR A 63 3.38 12.96 10.89
C THR A 63 3.22 14.46 11.05
N VAL A 64 2.09 15.02 10.62
CA VAL A 64 1.81 16.46 10.76
C VAL A 64 1.76 16.87 12.22
N LEU A 65 1.16 16.05 13.10
CA LEU A 65 1.11 16.32 14.54
C LEU A 65 2.48 16.19 15.20
N ALA A 66 3.23 15.15 14.91
CA ALA A 66 4.58 14.91 15.42
C ALA A 66 5.51 16.10 15.10
N GLY A 67 5.47 16.59 13.86
CA GLY A 67 6.23 17.76 13.44
C GLY A 67 5.88 19.03 14.24
N LYS A 68 4.62 19.22 14.63
CA LYS A 68 4.21 20.35 15.50
C LYS A 68 4.77 20.25 16.92
N PHE A 69 5.11 19.04 17.36
CA PHE A 69 5.60 18.77 18.72
C PHE A 69 7.09 18.48 18.77
N GLY A 70 7.81 18.64 17.66
CA GLY A 70 9.23 18.29 17.57
C GLY A 70 9.51 16.80 17.78
N GLN A 71 8.51 15.95 17.54
CA GLN A 71 8.63 14.50 17.62
C GLN A 71 8.94 13.93 16.24
N SER A 72 9.59 12.77 16.20
CA SER A 72 9.81 12.04 14.95
C SER A 72 8.47 11.54 14.39
N ALA A 73 8.30 11.67 13.08
CA ALA A 73 7.17 11.09 12.39
C ALA A 73 7.20 9.54 12.48
N PRO A 74 6.04 8.87 12.40
CA PRO A 74 6.01 7.43 12.17
C PRO A 74 6.80 7.08 10.92
N GLU A 75 7.81 6.22 11.06
CA GLU A 75 8.63 5.79 9.92
C GLU A 75 7.78 5.05 8.89
N VAL A 76 8.12 5.23 7.61
CA VAL A 76 7.70 4.32 6.54
C VAL A 76 8.50 3.04 6.73
N THR A 77 8.07 2.17 7.64
CA THR A 77 8.70 0.85 7.76
C THR A 77 8.49 0.12 6.43
N PRO A 78 9.54 -0.43 5.80
CA PRO A 78 9.35 -1.30 4.64
C PRO A 78 8.37 -2.40 5.03
N ALA A 79 7.21 -2.46 4.38
CA ALA A 79 6.37 -3.64 4.46
C ALA A 79 7.19 -4.76 3.84
N ARG A 80 7.74 -5.62 4.69
CA ARG A 80 8.54 -6.76 4.25
C ARG A 80 7.66 -7.98 4.32
N LEU A 81 7.59 -8.71 3.22
CA LEU A 81 7.05 -10.06 3.19
C LEU A 81 8.10 -11.08 3.70
N ASP A 82 9.19 -10.59 4.31
CA ASP A 82 10.24 -11.40 4.92
C ASP A 82 9.64 -12.27 6.03
N GLY A 83 9.86 -13.58 5.94
CA GLY A 83 9.33 -14.55 6.90
C GLY A 83 7.88 -14.99 6.62
N ILE A 84 7.20 -14.43 5.62
CA ILE A 84 5.89 -14.91 5.17
C ILE A 84 6.09 -16.14 4.29
N THR A 85 5.76 -17.30 4.84
CA THR A 85 5.97 -18.60 4.18
C THR A 85 4.80 -19.05 3.33
N SER A 86 3.59 -18.54 3.61
CA SER A 86 2.37 -18.83 2.87
C SER A 86 1.42 -17.64 2.93
N ALA A 87 0.53 -17.55 1.94
CA ALA A 87 -0.58 -16.62 1.92
C ALA A 87 -1.82 -17.33 1.41
N THR A 88 -2.93 -17.13 2.10
CA THR A 88 -4.23 -17.64 1.69
C THR A 88 -4.92 -16.60 0.83
N ILE A 89 -4.56 -16.56 -0.46
CA ILE A 89 -5.19 -15.69 -1.46
C ILE A 89 -5.01 -16.31 -2.85
N ASP A 90 -5.76 -15.86 -3.85
CA ASP A 90 -5.58 -16.31 -5.23
C ASP A 90 -4.17 -15.98 -5.76
N ARG A 91 -3.58 -16.90 -6.52
CA ARG A 91 -2.29 -16.63 -7.20
C ARG A 91 -2.38 -15.43 -8.13
N SER A 92 -3.49 -15.29 -8.85
CA SER A 92 -3.74 -14.15 -9.73
C SER A 92 -3.71 -12.81 -8.99
N ALA A 93 -4.10 -12.78 -7.71
CA ALA A 93 -3.98 -11.58 -6.88
C ALA A 93 -2.50 -11.27 -6.59
N LEU A 94 -1.71 -12.26 -6.16
CA LEU A 94 -0.27 -12.08 -5.92
C LEU A 94 0.49 -11.70 -7.21
N ASP A 95 0.14 -12.29 -8.35
CA ASP A 95 0.72 -11.97 -9.65
C ASP A 95 0.37 -10.53 -10.07
N ALA A 96 -0.88 -10.11 -9.87
CA ALA A 96 -1.31 -8.74 -10.14
C ALA A 96 -0.61 -7.71 -9.25
N MET A 97 -0.43 -8.02 -7.96
CA MET A 97 0.36 -7.20 -7.04
C MET A 97 1.83 -7.12 -7.47
N ALA A 98 2.43 -8.25 -7.86
CA ALA A 98 3.82 -8.29 -8.33
C ALA A 98 4.02 -7.45 -9.61
N ILE A 99 3.05 -7.45 -10.53
CA ILE A 99 3.06 -6.59 -11.72
C ILE A 99 2.96 -5.11 -11.33
N ALA A 100 2.13 -4.76 -10.34
CA ALA A 100 1.98 -3.39 -9.86
C ALA A 100 3.29 -2.86 -9.26
N GLU A 101 3.92 -3.65 -8.39
CA GLU A 101 5.22 -3.38 -7.79
C GLU A 101 6.31 -3.21 -8.84
N ASP A 102 6.40 -4.12 -9.81
CA ASP A 102 7.40 -4.04 -10.88
C ASP A 102 7.22 -2.79 -11.76
N ARG A 103 5.97 -2.45 -12.11
CA ARG A 103 5.64 -1.24 -12.86
C ARG A 103 6.05 0.02 -12.11
N ALA A 104 5.72 0.11 -10.82
CA ALA A 104 6.04 1.25 -9.99
C ALA A 104 7.57 1.39 -9.80
N GLY A 105 8.25 0.27 -9.51
CA GLY A 105 9.70 0.22 -9.40
C GLY A 105 10.40 0.68 -10.68
N PHE A 106 9.97 0.20 -11.84
CA PHE A 106 10.52 0.62 -13.13
C PHE A 106 10.28 2.13 -13.39
N ALA A 107 9.06 2.62 -13.15
CA ALA A 107 8.74 4.03 -13.38
C ALA A 107 9.59 4.97 -12.50
N LEU A 108 9.77 4.63 -11.22
CA LEU A 108 10.59 5.39 -10.29
C LEU A 108 12.08 5.33 -10.64
N GLU A 109 12.58 4.20 -11.16
CA GLU A 109 13.95 4.07 -11.67
C GLU A 109 14.20 5.01 -12.84
N VAL A 110 13.27 5.06 -13.81
CA VAL A 110 13.36 5.96 -14.97
C VAL A 110 13.38 7.43 -14.52
N LEU A 111 12.49 7.83 -13.61
CA LEU A 111 12.45 9.20 -13.09
C LEU A 111 13.73 9.56 -12.31
N ALA A 112 14.22 8.63 -11.47
CA ALA A 112 15.46 8.81 -10.72
C ALA A 112 16.68 8.93 -11.65
N ALA A 113 16.77 8.08 -12.68
CA ALA A 113 17.86 8.11 -13.67
C ALA A 113 17.86 9.41 -14.50
N ARG A 114 16.70 10.02 -14.72
CA ARG A 114 16.60 11.34 -15.38
C ARG A 114 16.99 12.51 -14.50
N GLY A 115 17.22 12.30 -13.20
CA GLY A 115 17.47 13.37 -12.24
C GLY A 115 16.22 14.22 -11.93
N VAL A 116 15.03 13.75 -12.31
CA VAL A 116 13.75 14.42 -12.00
C VAL A 116 13.21 13.82 -10.71
N THR A 117 13.75 14.27 -9.58
CA THR A 117 13.49 13.66 -8.28
C THR A 117 12.45 14.46 -7.50
N ALA A 118 11.18 14.36 -7.90
CA ALA A 118 10.04 14.73 -7.04
C ALA A 118 9.82 13.65 -5.95
N GLY A 119 10.91 13.24 -5.30
CA GLY A 119 11.00 12.11 -4.37
C GLY A 119 11.08 10.71 -4.99
N ALA A 120 11.13 10.59 -6.32
CA ALA A 120 11.57 9.37 -6.98
C ALA A 120 13.07 9.12 -6.70
N THR A 121 13.41 7.93 -6.18
CA THR A 121 14.79 7.54 -5.86
C THR A 121 15.05 6.10 -6.30
N LEU A 122 16.33 5.77 -6.56
CA LEU A 122 16.74 4.39 -6.81
C LEU A 122 16.41 3.47 -5.64
N THR A 123 16.57 3.96 -4.41
CA THR A 123 16.21 3.21 -3.20
C THR A 123 14.72 2.86 -3.17
N LEU A 124 13.83 3.79 -3.54
CA LEU A 124 12.40 3.53 -3.58
C LEU A 124 12.05 2.52 -4.69
N SER A 125 12.70 2.63 -5.85
CA SER A 125 12.60 1.64 -6.93
C SER A 125 13.04 0.24 -6.48
N ASP A 126 14.19 0.13 -5.81
CA ASP A 126 14.72 -1.16 -5.32
C ASP A 126 13.78 -1.79 -4.28
N MET A 127 13.11 -0.98 -3.45
CA MET A 127 12.10 -1.48 -2.53
C MET A 127 10.91 -2.12 -3.25
N HIS A 128 10.42 -1.50 -4.32
CA HIS A 128 9.37 -2.07 -5.17
C HIS A 128 9.81 -3.37 -5.85
N LYS A 129 11.01 -3.39 -6.44
CA LYS A 129 11.57 -4.60 -7.07
C LYS A 129 11.70 -5.75 -6.08
N THR A 130 12.11 -5.44 -4.85
CA THR A 130 12.21 -6.42 -3.76
C THR A 130 10.83 -6.98 -3.38
N ALA A 131 9.83 -6.12 -3.19
CA ALA A 131 8.48 -6.55 -2.86
C ALA A 131 7.84 -7.37 -3.99
N GLY A 132 8.01 -6.95 -5.25
CA GLY A 132 7.60 -7.71 -6.42
C GLY A 132 8.21 -9.12 -6.48
N GLN A 133 9.52 -9.25 -6.20
CA GLN A 133 10.18 -10.56 -6.11
C GLN A 133 9.64 -11.44 -4.97
N GLN A 134 9.35 -10.82 -3.82
CA GLN A 134 8.78 -11.54 -2.67
C GLN A 134 7.36 -12.05 -2.98
N LEU A 135 6.53 -11.26 -3.67
CA LEU A 135 5.18 -11.65 -4.11
C LEU A 135 5.23 -12.82 -5.11
N VAL A 136 6.12 -12.78 -6.09
CA VAL A 136 6.33 -13.91 -7.03
C VAL A 136 6.78 -15.16 -6.29
N SER A 137 7.70 -15.01 -5.33
CA SER A 137 8.16 -16.14 -4.49
C SER A 137 7.02 -16.75 -3.68
N LEU A 138 6.15 -15.91 -3.12
CA LEU A 138 4.98 -16.33 -2.34
C LEU A 138 3.93 -17.05 -3.21
N ALA A 139 3.68 -16.53 -4.42
CA ALA A 139 2.80 -17.13 -5.41
C ALA A 139 3.27 -18.54 -5.82
N ASN A 140 4.57 -18.70 -6.06
CA ASN A 140 5.16 -19.99 -6.45
C ASN A 140 5.17 -21.02 -5.32
N ARG A 141 5.35 -20.60 -4.05
CA ARG A 141 5.32 -21.51 -2.89
C ARG A 141 3.93 -22.10 -2.64
N ARG A 142 2.86 -21.32 -2.79
CA ARG A 142 1.47 -21.81 -2.65
C ARG A 142 1.16 -22.98 -3.60
N PHE A 143 1.73 -22.96 -4.81
CA PHE A 143 1.61 -24.06 -5.77
C PHE A 143 2.46 -25.28 -5.41
N SER A 144 3.58 -25.09 -4.71
CA SER A 144 4.47 -26.19 -4.30
C SER A 144 3.86 -27.02 -3.15
N ASP A 145 3.13 -26.38 -2.23
CA ASP A 145 2.50 -27.05 -1.08
C ASP A 145 1.18 -27.77 -1.39
N SER A 146 0.52 -27.46 -2.51
CA SER A 146 -0.75 -28.10 -2.90
C SER A 146 -0.59 -29.52 -3.45
N GLY A 147 0.64 -30.05 -3.54
CA GLY A 147 0.94 -31.40 -4.03
C GLY A 147 0.63 -31.63 -5.51
N SER A 148 0.19 -30.59 -6.23
CA SER A 148 -0.11 -30.64 -7.65
C SER A 148 1.17 -30.42 -8.45
N THR A 149 1.75 -31.50 -8.97
CA THR A 149 2.88 -31.49 -9.90
C THR A 149 2.46 -31.21 -11.35
N ALA A 150 1.18 -30.91 -11.59
CA ALA A 150 0.62 -30.83 -12.93
C ALA A 150 1.11 -29.64 -13.77
N ASP A 151 1.60 -28.55 -13.15
CA ASP A 151 2.05 -27.33 -13.85
C ASP A 151 3.43 -26.84 -13.38
N ALA A 152 4.36 -27.75 -13.08
CA ALA A 152 5.75 -27.40 -12.77
C ALA A 152 6.48 -26.64 -13.92
N GLY A 153 5.85 -26.53 -15.10
CA GLY A 153 6.31 -25.76 -16.25
C GLY A 153 5.85 -24.29 -16.31
N ASP A 154 4.89 -23.87 -15.46
CA ASP A 154 4.19 -22.57 -15.59
C ASP A 154 4.42 -21.64 -14.37
N SER A 155 5.55 -21.81 -13.69
CA SER A 155 6.13 -20.81 -12.77
C SER A 155 6.67 -19.62 -13.58
N GLN A 156 5.82 -19.00 -14.39
CA GLN A 156 6.19 -17.86 -15.19
C GLN A 156 6.08 -16.61 -14.32
N ASP A 157 7.21 -15.93 -14.16
CA ASP A 157 7.26 -14.61 -13.54
C ASP A 157 6.32 -13.68 -14.33
N PRO A 158 5.24 -13.15 -13.72
CA PRO A 158 4.21 -12.38 -14.42
C PRO A 158 4.67 -10.95 -14.74
N ARG A 159 5.80 -10.53 -14.18
CA ARG A 159 6.33 -9.17 -14.30
C ARG A 159 6.80 -8.87 -15.72
N GLN A 160 6.71 -7.60 -16.11
CA GLN A 160 6.98 -7.23 -17.50
C GLN A 160 8.44 -6.85 -17.68
N LYS A 161 9.05 -7.30 -18.77
CA LYS A 161 10.43 -6.91 -19.12
C LYS A 161 10.54 -5.45 -19.55
N VAL A 162 9.46 -4.88 -20.11
CA VAL A 162 9.42 -3.53 -20.70
C VAL A 162 8.07 -2.90 -20.42
N TYR A 163 8.07 -1.68 -19.89
CA TYR A 163 6.89 -0.85 -19.72
C TYR A 163 6.94 0.36 -20.66
N ALA A 164 5.76 0.85 -21.05
CA ALA A 164 5.65 2.10 -21.80
C ALA A 164 6.09 3.29 -20.93
N ILE A 165 6.90 4.18 -21.49
CA ILE A 165 7.47 5.33 -20.77
C ILE A 165 7.00 6.68 -21.32
N ASP A 166 6.21 6.71 -22.40
CA ASP A 166 5.86 7.95 -23.09
C ASP A 166 5.25 9.00 -22.15
N GLN A 167 4.34 8.56 -21.27
CA GLN A 167 3.72 9.44 -20.27
C GLN A 167 4.69 9.88 -19.17
N LEU A 168 5.59 9.00 -18.72
CA LEU A 168 6.66 9.37 -17.76
C LEU A 168 7.64 10.38 -18.36
N LEU A 169 7.85 10.32 -19.68
CA LEU A 169 8.71 11.25 -20.40
C LEU A 169 8.05 12.61 -20.58
N ALA A 170 6.75 12.63 -20.91
CA ALA A 170 5.94 13.83 -21.09
C ALA A 170 5.72 14.57 -19.76
N ASP A 171 5.39 13.84 -18.71
CA ASP A 171 4.93 14.38 -17.41
C ASP A 171 5.82 13.90 -16.25
N PRO A 172 7.12 14.23 -16.23
CA PRO A 172 8.06 13.64 -15.26
C PRO A 172 7.98 14.24 -13.86
N THR A 173 7.33 15.40 -13.69
CA THR A 173 7.25 16.12 -12.40
C THR A 173 5.86 16.07 -11.79
N THR A 174 4.84 16.33 -12.61
CA THR A 174 3.43 16.31 -12.21
C THR A 174 2.59 15.65 -13.29
N ILE A 175 1.54 14.95 -12.88
CA ILE A 175 0.61 14.24 -13.75
C ILE A 175 -0.82 14.47 -13.25
N GLU A 176 -1.80 14.40 -14.15
CA GLU A 176 -3.20 14.32 -13.77
C GLU A 176 -3.53 12.90 -13.29
N ASP A 177 -3.88 12.75 -12.02
CA ASP A 177 -4.33 11.48 -11.47
C ASP A 177 -5.80 11.25 -11.85
N LYS A 178 -6.05 10.19 -12.62
CA LYS A 178 -7.39 9.89 -13.16
C LYS A 178 -8.45 9.62 -12.10
N ALA A 179 -8.05 9.10 -10.94
CA ALA A 179 -9.00 8.74 -9.89
C ALA A 179 -9.40 9.95 -9.04
N SER A 180 -8.46 10.85 -8.71
CA SER A 180 -8.77 12.05 -7.94
C SER A 180 -9.08 13.29 -8.77
N GLU A 181 -8.84 13.24 -10.09
CA GLU A 181 -8.92 14.36 -11.04
C GLU A 181 -8.04 15.57 -10.63
N GLN A 182 -6.96 15.30 -9.89
CA GLN A 182 -6.04 16.33 -9.39
C GLN A 182 -4.67 16.20 -10.06
N THR A 183 -4.04 17.34 -10.30
CA THR A 183 -2.62 17.39 -10.66
C THR A 183 -1.78 17.11 -9.42
N VAL A 184 -1.03 16.00 -9.44
CA VAL A 184 -0.20 15.54 -8.32
C VAL A 184 1.23 15.28 -8.80
N PRO A 185 2.23 15.24 -7.90
CA PRO A 185 3.58 14.83 -8.27
C PRO A 185 3.58 13.42 -8.90
N THR A 186 4.29 13.23 -10.02
CA THR A 186 4.26 11.98 -10.79
C THR A 186 4.69 10.77 -9.94
N ALA A 187 5.74 10.92 -9.12
CA ALA A 187 6.18 9.88 -8.19
C ALA A 187 5.11 9.51 -7.15
N SER A 188 4.33 10.50 -6.69
CA SER A 188 3.24 10.29 -5.74
C SER A 188 2.05 9.55 -6.37
N ALA A 189 1.74 9.84 -7.64
CA ALA A 189 0.73 9.10 -8.40
C ALA A 189 1.15 7.64 -8.62
N ILE A 190 2.41 7.38 -8.96
CA ILE A 190 2.94 6.02 -9.14
C ILE A 190 2.73 5.18 -7.87
N GLU A 191 3.07 5.72 -6.70
CA GLU A 191 2.88 5.04 -5.42
C GLU A 191 1.39 4.81 -5.11
N MET A 192 0.53 5.81 -5.35
CA MET A 192 -0.91 5.65 -5.11
C MET A 192 -1.54 4.64 -6.06
N ASP A 193 -1.12 4.60 -7.33
CA ASP A 193 -1.58 3.62 -8.30
C ASP A 193 -1.13 2.20 -7.95
N CYS A 194 0.08 2.03 -7.38
CA CYS A 194 0.52 0.75 -6.83
C CYS A 194 -0.42 0.30 -5.69
N ALA A 195 -0.67 1.19 -4.71
CA ALA A 195 -1.58 0.91 -3.60
C ALA A 195 -2.98 0.50 -4.08
N ARG A 196 -3.54 1.23 -5.05
CA ARG A 196 -4.86 0.93 -5.64
C ARG A 196 -4.88 -0.39 -6.39
N ALA A 197 -3.83 -0.68 -7.18
CA ALA A 197 -3.72 -1.93 -7.91
C ALA A 197 -3.65 -3.13 -6.95
N GLU A 198 -2.92 -3.01 -5.85
CA GLU A 198 -2.84 -4.03 -4.80
C GLU A 198 -4.18 -4.22 -4.08
N ILE A 199 -4.82 -3.13 -3.67
CA ILE A 199 -6.16 -3.17 -3.08
C ILE A 199 -7.16 -3.84 -4.02
N LYS A 200 -7.10 -3.51 -5.31
CA LYS A 200 -7.93 -4.13 -6.34
C LYS A 200 -7.63 -5.62 -6.50
N ALA A 201 -6.37 -6.02 -6.51
CA ALA A 201 -5.98 -7.42 -6.63
C ALA A 201 -6.54 -8.26 -5.47
N VAL A 202 -6.52 -7.72 -4.25
CA VAL A 202 -7.12 -8.38 -3.08
C VAL A 202 -8.65 -8.42 -3.18
N ALA A 203 -9.28 -7.32 -3.62
CA ALA A 203 -10.74 -7.24 -3.77
C ALA A 203 -11.28 -8.17 -4.88
N ASP A 204 -10.50 -8.38 -5.95
CA ASP A 204 -10.86 -9.28 -7.06
C ASP A 204 -10.57 -10.76 -6.73
N SER A 205 -9.87 -11.06 -5.63
CA SER A 205 -9.62 -12.44 -5.19
C SER A 205 -10.93 -13.14 -4.81
N THR A 206 -11.10 -14.35 -5.33
CA THR A 206 -12.23 -15.24 -5.08
C THR A 206 -12.01 -16.17 -3.89
N SER A 207 -10.75 -16.44 -3.53
CA SER A 207 -10.42 -17.19 -2.31
C SER A 207 -10.79 -16.42 -1.06
N GLN A 208 -11.38 -17.12 -0.09
CA GLN A 208 -11.53 -16.59 1.27
C GLN A 208 -10.13 -16.48 1.90
N SER A 209 -9.65 -15.25 2.00
CA SER A 209 -8.34 -14.97 2.58
C SER A 209 -8.40 -15.00 4.10
N ASP A 210 -7.36 -15.56 4.73
CA ASP A 210 -7.23 -15.48 6.18
C ASP A 210 -6.81 -14.07 6.63
N SER A 211 -7.03 -13.77 7.91
CA SER A 211 -6.73 -12.45 8.45
C SER A 211 -5.25 -12.12 8.35
N ASP A 212 -4.35 -13.07 8.60
CA ASP A 212 -2.91 -12.82 8.62
C ASP A 212 -2.39 -12.40 7.25
N THR A 213 -2.87 -13.06 6.19
CA THR A 213 -2.63 -12.68 4.80
C THR A 213 -3.14 -11.27 4.55
N LEU A 214 -4.39 -10.98 4.91
CA LEU A 214 -4.98 -9.65 4.68
C LEU A 214 -4.26 -8.54 5.47
N LEU A 215 -3.81 -8.79 6.70
CA LEU A 215 -3.05 -7.83 7.51
C LEU A 215 -1.74 -7.45 6.82
N VAL A 216 -1.03 -8.45 6.29
CA VAL A 216 0.25 -8.26 5.60
C VAL A 216 0.06 -7.51 4.28
N LEU A 217 -0.90 -7.92 3.45
CA LEU A 217 -1.16 -7.27 2.15
C LEU A 217 -1.71 -5.85 2.35
N ALA A 218 -2.54 -5.61 3.38
CA ALA A 218 -2.98 -4.27 3.74
C ALA A 218 -1.80 -3.39 4.19
N ALA A 219 -0.84 -3.93 4.93
CA ALA A 219 0.34 -3.19 5.34
C ALA A 219 1.23 -2.79 4.15
N LEU A 220 1.34 -3.65 3.13
CA LEU A 220 2.04 -3.37 1.88
C LEU A 220 1.37 -2.23 1.10
N ALA A 221 0.08 -2.38 0.79
CA ALA A 221 -0.65 -1.34 0.06
C ALA A 221 -0.73 -0.01 0.84
N ALA A 222 -0.86 -0.07 2.17
CA ALA A 222 -0.88 1.14 3.00
C ALA A 222 0.49 1.82 3.06
N LYS A 223 1.60 1.08 2.92
CA LYS A 223 2.95 1.67 2.78
C LYS A 223 3.00 2.51 1.50
N HIS A 224 2.53 1.99 0.37
CA HIS A 224 2.50 2.74 -0.90
C HIS A 224 1.63 4.00 -0.81
N ALA A 225 0.40 3.88 -0.26
CA ALA A 225 -0.46 5.04 -0.05
C ALA A 225 0.18 6.08 0.89
N TYR A 226 0.86 5.65 1.96
CA TYR A 226 1.55 6.55 2.86
C TYR A 226 2.76 7.23 2.21
N THR A 227 3.56 6.50 1.43
CA THR A 227 4.64 7.06 0.62
C THR A 227 4.10 8.11 -0.35
N ALA A 228 2.99 7.82 -1.04
CA ALA A 228 2.34 8.79 -1.91
C ALA A 228 2.03 10.11 -1.17
N PHE A 229 1.52 10.04 0.07
CA PHE A 229 1.25 11.24 0.88
C PHE A 229 2.53 12.01 1.25
N GLN A 230 3.61 11.30 1.58
CA GLN A 230 4.92 11.93 1.83
C GLN A 230 5.47 12.62 0.58
N LEU A 231 5.13 12.10 -0.60
CA LEU A 231 5.49 12.66 -1.91
C LEU A 231 4.53 13.74 -2.41
N GLY A 232 3.52 14.13 -1.62
CA GLY A 232 2.61 15.24 -1.94
C GLY A 232 1.26 14.83 -2.54
N TYR A 233 0.92 13.53 -2.52
CA TYR A 233 -0.42 13.09 -2.89
C TYR A 233 -1.46 13.55 -1.84
N PRO A 234 -2.65 14.04 -2.24
CA PRO A 234 -3.68 14.49 -1.31
C PRO A 234 -4.22 13.33 -0.45
N SER A 235 -4.17 13.49 0.88
CA SER A 235 -4.67 12.47 1.81
C SER A 235 -6.14 12.65 2.21
N GLY A 236 -6.90 13.51 1.52
CA GLY A 236 -8.31 13.76 1.83
C GLY A 236 -9.24 12.69 1.26
N ASP A 237 -10.38 12.44 1.91
CA ASP A 237 -11.32 11.37 1.52
C ASP A 237 -11.76 11.44 0.06
N SER A 238 -11.95 12.65 -0.48
CA SER A 238 -12.35 12.85 -1.88
C SER A 238 -11.29 12.40 -2.89
N ALA A 239 -10.03 12.29 -2.52
CA ALA A 239 -8.97 11.77 -3.40
C ALA A 239 -8.77 10.25 -3.26
N LEU A 240 -9.14 9.69 -2.10
CA LEU A 240 -8.85 8.29 -1.77
C LEU A 240 -10.00 7.34 -2.06
N PHE A 241 -11.24 7.84 -1.95
CA PHE A 241 -12.47 7.06 -2.07
C PHE A 241 -13.38 7.57 -3.18
N ALA A 242 -12.80 8.24 -4.17
CA ALA A 242 -13.49 8.64 -5.41
C ALA A 242 -13.90 7.42 -6.25
#